data_AF-A0A7S2JDC3-F1
#
_entry.id   AF-A0A7S2JDC3-F1
#
_cell.length_a   1.000
_cell.length_b   1.000
_cell.length_c   1.000
_cell.angle_alpha   90.00
_cell.angle_beta   90.00
_cell.angle_gamma   90.00
#
_symmetry.space_group_name_H-M   'P 1'
#
loop_
_entity.id
_entity.type
_entity.pdbx_description
1 polymer ?
#
loop_
_entity_poly.entity_id
_entity_poly.type
_entity_poly.pdbx_seq_one_letter_code
_entity_poly.pdbx_strand_id
1 'polypeptide(L)'
;QIHSGQIVLQRLRCKVAACFMIVAVVLGVGAEIAYLPWARSAAHSVVCHASASWAIYAFFLSLVWYGRMLLLSLAPLADDLRVTRIVLFIDLSILILSDFQNAWQTFISGHHPWVSLMRVWLLFIKDGLFLCGGVLALRCRLASDMQRLMWKTLAVWMAFGCLTCLVLTAANASYCGRFGEGQLYQAAWMPAQVVVMLAALRPGWRHRVHAKLNKIFEVRSNKRAAAGIAGLVGSTPASEVLAEATKRFRSIPLDQLDCDDVTDNEPDPGLFSKSLPTQLHRCDAFVSHSWRDSAPEKWAALQHWRGEFMSIRGREPRVWFDKCCVDQTNIQADLRCLPVFLSGCRRMVVLCGVTYLTRLWCV
;
A
#
# COMPACT_ATOMS: atom_id res chain seq x y z
N GLN A 1 16.81 -17.16 13.31
CA GLN A 1 15.87 -17.08 12.18
C GLN A 1 14.95 -15.84 12.21
N ILE A 2 14.45 -15.38 13.36
CA ILE A 2 13.60 -14.17 13.49
C ILE A 2 14.23 -12.92 12.84
N HIS A 3 15.54 -12.73 12.98
CA HIS A 3 16.24 -11.58 12.38
C HIS A 3 16.19 -11.57 10.85
N SER A 4 16.20 -12.74 10.21
CA SER A 4 16.12 -12.86 8.74
C SER A 4 14.74 -12.44 8.20
N GLY A 5 13.67 -12.81 8.92
CA GLY A 5 12.30 -12.41 8.56
C GLY A 5 12.09 -10.90 8.63
N GLN A 6 12.64 -10.25 9.67
CA GLN A 6 12.58 -8.80 9.82
C GLN A 6 13.32 -8.06 8.68
N ILE A 7 14.49 -8.55 8.28
CA ILE A 7 15.26 -7.98 7.16
C ILE A 7 14.48 -8.10 5.84
N VAL A 8 13.83 -9.24 5.59
CA VAL A 8 13.02 -9.44 4.38
C VAL A 8 11.82 -8.50 4.35
N LEU A 9 11.10 -8.36 5.48
CA LEU A 9 9.98 -7.42 5.60
C LEU A 9 10.42 -5.98 5.37
N GLN A 10 11.54 -5.57 5.97
CA GLN A 10 12.10 -4.23 5.79
C GLN A 10 12.48 -3.96 4.33
N ARG A 11 13.16 -4.92 3.67
CA ARG A 11 13.48 -4.82 2.24
C ARG A 11 12.24 -4.71 1.37
N LEU A 12 11.17 -5.44 1.69
CA LEU A 12 9.92 -5.35 0.95
C LEU A 12 9.25 -3.99 1.14
N ARG A 13 9.20 -3.48 2.38
CA ARG A 13 8.70 -2.12 2.67
C ARG A 13 9.47 -1.06 1.88
N CYS A 14 10.80 -1.14 1.84
CA CYS A 14 11.63 -0.25 1.03
C CYS A 14 11.31 -0.34 -0.47
N LYS A 15 11.14 -1.56 -1.02
CA LYS A 15 10.77 -1.74 -2.44
C LYS A 15 9.39 -1.16 -2.77
N VAL A 16 8.43 -1.35 -1.87
CA VAL A 16 7.08 -0.81 -2.04
C VAL A 16 7.10 0.72 -1.99
N ALA A 17 7.77 1.30 -0.99
CA ALA A 17 7.97 2.74 -0.92
C ALA A 17 8.63 3.24 -2.21
N ALA A 18 9.68 2.57 -2.69
CA ALA A 18 10.34 2.92 -3.95
C ALA A 18 9.44 2.85 -5.18
N CYS A 19 8.53 1.87 -5.24
CA CYS A 19 7.55 1.83 -6.31
C CYS A 19 6.62 3.05 -6.28
N PHE A 20 6.09 3.42 -5.11
CA PHE A 20 5.28 4.64 -4.96
C PHE A 20 6.05 5.91 -5.33
N MET A 21 7.32 6.00 -4.91
CA MET A 21 8.20 7.11 -5.26
C MET A 21 8.35 7.23 -6.78
N ILE A 22 8.70 6.12 -7.44
CA ILE A 22 8.93 6.09 -8.90
C ILE A 22 7.65 6.47 -9.64
N VAL A 23 6.51 5.86 -9.28
CA VAL A 23 5.22 6.19 -9.90
C VAL A 23 4.89 7.68 -9.73
N ALA A 24 5.08 8.23 -8.53
CA ALA A 24 4.79 9.63 -8.27
C ALA A 24 5.73 10.60 -9.03
N VAL A 25 7.02 10.27 -9.12
CA VAL A 25 7.99 11.04 -9.92
C VAL A 25 7.64 10.97 -11.41
N VAL A 26 7.33 9.79 -11.94
CA VAL A 26 6.91 9.60 -13.33
C VAL A 26 5.65 10.39 -13.64
N LEU A 27 4.65 10.36 -12.74
CA LEU A 27 3.44 11.18 -12.89
C LEU A 27 3.75 12.68 -12.86
N GLY A 28 4.66 13.12 -12.00
CA GLY A 28 5.10 14.52 -11.93
C GLY A 28 5.80 14.99 -13.20
N VAL A 29 6.79 14.24 -13.66
CA VAL A 29 7.53 14.55 -14.90
C VAL A 29 6.60 14.48 -16.11
N GLY A 30 5.72 13.48 -16.18
CA GLY A 30 4.73 13.36 -17.25
C GLY A 30 3.75 14.54 -17.27
N ALA A 31 3.27 14.98 -16.10
CA ALA A 31 2.42 16.16 -15.99
C ALA A 31 3.16 17.44 -16.42
N GLU A 32 4.43 17.61 -16.05
CA GLU A 32 5.27 18.74 -16.52
C GLU A 32 5.43 18.74 -18.04
N ILE A 33 5.81 17.60 -18.62
CA ILE A 33 5.99 17.49 -20.07
C ILE A 33 4.69 17.80 -20.81
N ALA A 34 3.55 17.34 -20.27
CA ALA A 34 2.23 17.64 -20.83
C ALA A 34 1.83 19.13 -20.63
N TYR A 35 2.29 19.77 -19.56
CA TYR A 35 2.03 21.16 -19.25
C TYR A 35 2.85 22.14 -20.09
N LEU A 36 4.09 21.80 -20.46
CA LEU A 36 5.02 22.73 -21.11
C LEU A 36 4.56 23.28 -22.48
N PRO A 37 4.14 22.45 -23.46
CA PRO A 37 3.62 22.95 -24.73
C PRO A 37 2.36 23.79 -24.53
N TRP A 38 1.53 23.36 -23.56
CA TRP A 38 0.29 24.01 -23.20
C TRP A 38 0.54 25.41 -22.61
N ALA A 39 1.47 25.55 -21.66
CA ALA A 39 1.76 26.81 -20.99
C ALA A 39 2.27 27.87 -21.98
N ARG A 40 3.05 27.44 -22.98
CA ARG A 40 3.52 28.32 -24.06
C ARG A 40 2.37 28.80 -24.95
N SER A 41 1.43 27.93 -25.30
CA SER A 41 0.25 28.30 -26.10
C SER A 41 -0.74 29.17 -25.31
N ALA A 42 -0.86 28.92 -24.01
CA ALA A 42 -1.79 29.62 -23.12
C ALA A 42 -1.36 31.07 -22.82
N ALA A 43 -0.06 31.32 -22.74
CA ALA A 43 0.51 32.63 -22.37
C ALA A 43 0.04 33.79 -23.28
N HIS A 44 -0.37 33.50 -24.52
CA HIS A 44 -0.77 34.52 -25.49
C HIS A 44 -2.29 34.82 -25.57
N SER A 45 -3.18 34.00 -25.00
CA SER A 45 -4.63 34.12 -25.29
C SER A 45 -5.59 33.90 -24.10
N VAL A 46 -5.10 33.44 -22.95
CA VAL A 46 -5.96 32.75 -21.96
C VAL A 46 -6.65 33.66 -20.92
N VAL A 47 -6.28 34.93 -20.79
CA VAL A 47 -6.81 35.75 -19.68
C VAL A 47 -8.32 36.02 -19.82
N CYS A 48 -8.82 36.29 -21.03
CA CYS A 48 -10.26 36.56 -21.24
C CYS A 48 -10.95 35.66 -22.30
N HIS A 49 -10.27 34.68 -22.93
CA HIS A 49 -10.80 33.85 -24.04
C HIS A 49 -10.54 32.33 -23.93
N ALA A 50 -10.30 31.80 -22.73
CA ALA A 50 -9.91 30.39 -22.59
C ALA A 50 -11.09 29.42 -22.74
N SER A 51 -11.26 28.67 -23.84
CA SER A 51 -12.41 27.75 -23.99
C SER A 51 -12.66 26.79 -22.81
N ALA A 52 -13.90 26.36 -22.58
CA ALA A 52 -14.25 25.38 -21.54
C ALA A 52 -13.37 24.11 -21.51
N SER A 53 -12.85 23.67 -22.67
CA SER A 53 -11.88 22.58 -22.79
C SER A 53 -10.59 22.81 -21.98
N TRP A 54 -10.14 24.06 -21.83
CA TRP A 54 -8.96 24.42 -21.04
C TRP A 54 -9.20 24.20 -19.54
N ALA A 55 -10.39 24.52 -19.04
CA ALA A 55 -10.76 24.28 -17.65
C ALA A 55 -10.82 22.76 -17.34
N ILE A 56 -11.36 21.96 -18.27
CA ILE A 56 -11.39 20.50 -18.13
C ILE A 56 -9.97 19.93 -18.10
N TYR A 57 -9.10 20.35 -19.01
CA TYR A 57 -7.70 19.92 -19.04
C TYR A 57 -6.96 20.28 -17.75
N ALA A 58 -7.13 21.52 -17.27
CA ALA A 58 -6.57 22.01 -16.02
C ALA A 58 -7.01 21.18 -14.81
N PHE A 59 -8.30 20.81 -14.76
CA PHE A 59 -8.84 19.95 -13.72
C PHE A 59 -8.12 18.60 -13.69
N PHE A 60 -8.00 17.90 -14.83
CA PHE A 60 -7.31 16.61 -14.89
C PHE A 60 -5.81 16.72 -14.58
N LEU A 61 -5.15 17.75 -15.10
CA LEU A 61 -3.75 17.99 -14.80
C LEU A 61 -3.54 18.25 -13.30
N SER A 62 -4.43 19.01 -12.66
CA SER A 62 -4.38 19.25 -11.21
C SER A 62 -4.56 17.96 -10.41
N LEU A 63 -5.41 17.02 -10.86
CA LEU A 63 -5.57 15.72 -10.21
C LEU A 63 -4.28 14.90 -10.26
N VAL A 64 -3.57 14.90 -11.39
CA VAL A 64 -2.27 14.21 -11.51
C VAL A 64 -1.22 14.90 -10.64
N TRP A 65 -1.15 16.23 -10.71
CA TRP A 65 -0.18 17.04 -9.98
C TRP A 65 -0.29 16.88 -8.47
N TYR A 66 -1.50 17.02 -7.93
CA TYR A 66 -1.74 16.90 -6.50
C TYR A 66 -1.89 15.44 -6.04
N GLY A 67 -2.30 14.55 -6.94
CA GLY A 67 -2.27 13.11 -6.71
C GLY A 67 -0.86 12.60 -6.43
N ARG A 68 0.16 13.11 -7.15
CA ARG A 68 1.58 12.87 -6.85
C ARG A 68 1.93 13.21 -5.41
N MET A 69 1.55 14.40 -4.93
CA MET A 69 1.84 14.86 -3.57
C MET A 69 1.24 13.92 -2.51
N LEU A 70 0.02 13.46 -2.79
CA LEU A 70 -0.65 12.48 -1.93
C LEU A 70 0.10 11.14 -1.93
N LEU A 71 0.49 10.61 -3.09
CA LEU A 71 1.24 9.35 -3.20
C LEU A 71 2.60 9.43 -2.49
N LEU A 72 3.32 10.55 -2.61
CA LEU A 72 4.60 10.75 -1.92
C LEU A 72 4.42 10.89 -0.41
N SER A 73 3.35 11.54 0.03
CA SER A 73 3.02 11.65 1.46
C SER A 73 2.57 10.31 2.08
N LEU A 74 2.14 9.35 1.24
CA LEU A 74 1.85 7.96 1.62
C LEU A 74 3.09 7.04 1.49
N ALA A 75 4.12 7.45 0.75
CA ALA A 75 5.35 6.67 0.53
C ALA A 75 6.18 6.35 1.80
N PRO A 76 6.18 7.14 2.89
CA PRO A 76 7.01 6.84 4.07
C PRO A 76 6.51 5.66 4.94
N LEU A 77 5.82 4.69 4.33
CA LEU A 77 5.58 3.33 4.84
C LEU A 77 6.87 2.53 5.14
N ALA A 78 8.04 3.06 4.79
CA ALA A 78 9.31 2.35 4.95
C ALA A 78 9.90 2.38 6.37
N ASP A 79 9.37 3.17 7.32
CA ASP A 79 10.03 3.53 8.60
C ASP A 79 11.47 4.08 8.42
N ASP A 80 11.89 4.33 7.18
CA ASP A 80 13.25 4.71 6.81
C ASP A 80 13.31 6.24 6.61
N LEU A 81 14.01 6.88 7.54
CA LEU A 81 14.27 8.32 7.52
C LEU A 81 15.04 8.77 6.28
N ARG A 82 16.01 7.99 5.79
CA ARG A 82 16.85 8.37 4.64
C ARG A 82 16.02 8.40 3.37
N VAL A 83 15.24 7.35 3.15
CA VAL A 83 14.34 7.25 2.00
C VAL A 83 13.35 8.42 2.02
N THR A 84 12.71 8.67 3.17
CA THR A 84 11.72 9.74 3.27
C THR A 84 12.32 11.14 3.02
N ARG A 85 13.56 11.39 3.46
CA ARG A 85 14.26 12.65 3.20
C ARG A 85 14.60 12.84 1.72
N ILE A 86 15.08 11.79 1.05
CA ILE A 86 15.37 11.82 -0.39
C ILE A 86 14.10 12.13 -1.19
N VAL A 87 12.98 11.48 -0.84
CA VAL A 87 11.67 11.76 -1.46
C VAL A 87 11.29 13.22 -1.31
N LEU A 88 11.29 13.70 -0.07
CA LEU A 88 10.86 15.05 0.24
C LEU A 88 11.74 16.07 -0.50
N PHE A 89 13.05 15.82 -0.58
CA PHE A 89 13.97 16.67 -1.32
C PHE A 89 13.69 16.70 -2.83
N ILE A 90 13.50 15.53 -3.46
CA ILE A 90 13.18 15.44 -4.89
C ILE A 90 11.86 16.16 -5.17
N ASP A 91 10.86 15.94 -4.33
CA ASP A 91 9.53 16.53 -4.51
C ASP A 91 9.54 18.05 -4.36
N LEU A 92 10.21 18.56 -3.32
CA LEU A 92 10.46 19.99 -3.11
C LEU A 92 11.16 20.61 -4.33
N SER A 93 12.17 19.92 -4.87
CA SER A 93 12.93 20.41 -6.03
C SER A 93 12.05 20.51 -7.27
N ILE A 94 11.25 19.48 -7.58
CA ILE A 94 10.33 19.49 -8.72
C ILE A 94 9.29 20.61 -8.56
N LEU A 95 8.74 20.79 -7.36
CA LEU A 95 7.73 21.83 -7.08
C LEU A 95 8.29 23.24 -7.31
N ILE A 96 9.45 23.53 -6.71
CA ILE A 96 10.10 24.84 -6.82
C ILE A 96 10.49 25.13 -8.27
N LEU A 97 11.04 24.15 -9.00
CA LEU A 97 11.43 24.34 -10.40
C LEU A 97 10.21 24.62 -11.29
N SER A 98 9.12 23.88 -11.11
CA SER A 98 7.85 24.08 -11.83
C SER A 98 7.28 25.49 -11.58
N ASP A 99 7.11 25.85 -10.30
CA ASP A 99 6.47 27.12 -9.95
C ASP A 99 7.37 28.32 -10.30
N PHE A 100 8.70 28.18 -10.17
CA PHE A 100 9.66 29.17 -10.66
C PHE A 100 9.55 29.35 -12.17
N GLN A 101 9.49 28.26 -12.94
CA GLN A 101 9.34 28.33 -14.39
C GLN A 101 8.01 28.99 -14.78
N ASN A 102 6.92 28.68 -14.09
CA ASN A 102 5.61 29.30 -14.32
C ASN A 102 5.61 30.80 -13.99
N ALA A 103 6.19 31.17 -12.85
CA ALA A 103 6.34 32.57 -12.43
C ALA A 103 7.20 33.36 -13.43
N TRP A 104 8.31 32.78 -13.89
CA TRP A 104 9.21 33.37 -14.87
C TRP A 104 8.53 33.59 -16.22
N GLN A 105 7.81 32.60 -16.73
CA GLN A 105 7.04 32.74 -17.98
C GLN A 105 5.95 33.80 -17.86
N THR A 106 5.23 33.83 -16.73
CA THR A 106 4.22 34.87 -16.47
C THR A 106 4.87 36.26 -16.46
N PHE A 107 6.02 36.41 -15.81
CA PHE A 107 6.75 37.67 -15.73
C PHE A 107 7.21 38.17 -17.10
N ILE A 108 7.82 37.31 -17.92
CA ILE A 108 8.31 37.67 -19.26
C ILE A 108 7.17 38.03 -20.21
N SER A 109 6.02 37.35 -20.10
CA SER A 109 4.90 37.59 -21.02
C SER A 109 4.39 39.04 -20.97
N GLY A 110 4.60 39.76 -19.86
CA GLY A 110 4.31 41.20 -19.77
C GLY A 110 2.83 41.57 -19.91
N HIS A 111 1.94 40.59 -20.03
CA HIS A 111 0.51 40.81 -20.18
C HIS A 111 -0.06 41.04 -18.77
N HIS A 112 -0.54 42.27 -18.52
CA HIS A 112 -1.16 42.73 -17.26
C HIS A 112 -0.20 42.82 -16.05
N PRO A 113 0.55 43.93 -15.92
CA PRO A 113 1.66 44.02 -14.96
C PRO A 113 1.24 43.78 -13.51
N TRP A 114 0.05 44.24 -13.07
CA TRP A 114 -0.35 44.09 -11.68
C TRP A 114 -0.85 42.67 -11.32
N VAL A 115 -1.68 42.04 -12.17
CA VAL A 115 -2.17 40.66 -11.92
C VAL A 115 -1.03 39.66 -12.00
N SER A 116 -0.15 39.84 -13.00
CA SER A 116 1.03 39.00 -13.19
C SER A 116 2.01 39.13 -12.03
N LEU A 117 2.27 40.36 -11.56
CA LEU A 117 3.08 40.59 -10.37
C LEU A 117 2.46 39.96 -9.11
N MET A 118 1.15 40.15 -8.90
CA MET A 118 0.44 39.54 -7.78
C MET A 118 0.50 38.01 -7.82
N ARG A 119 0.32 37.39 -8.99
CA ARG A 119 0.46 35.94 -9.17
C ARG A 119 1.84 35.46 -8.76
N VAL A 120 2.88 36.12 -9.27
CA VAL A 120 4.27 35.76 -8.96
C VAL A 120 4.54 35.82 -7.46
N TRP A 121 4.10 36.88 -6.78
CA TRP A 121 4.26 36.99 -5.32
C TRP A 121 3.48 35.92 -4.54
N LEU A 122 2.22 35.66 -4.91
CA LEU A 122 1.43 34.62 -4.25
C LEU A 122 2.06 33.24 -4.41
N LEU A 123 2.61 32.92 -5.60
CA LEU A 123 3.35 31.67 -5.83
C LEU A 123 4.60 31.59 -4.95
N PHE A 124 5.42 32.65 -4.90
CA PHE A 124 6.62 32.66 -4.06
C PHE A 124 6.31 32.53 -2.57
N ILE A 125 5.26 33.20 -2.06
CA ILE A 125 4.84 33.08 -0.66
C ILE A 125 4.39 31.64 -0.38
N LYS A 126 3.54 31.09 -1.27
CA LYS A 126 3.03 29.72 -1.18
C LYS A 126 4.19 28.71 -1.12
N ASP A 127 5.17 28.83 -2.01
CA ASP A 127 6.30 27.88 -2.07
C ASP A 127 7.31 28.10 -0.96
N GLY A 128 7.51 29.35 -0.53
CA GLY A 128 8.30 29.67 0.65
C GLY A 128 7.74 29.00 1.90
N LEU A 129 6.41 29.02 2.11
CA LEU A 129 5.77 28.32 3.22
C LEU A 129 5.97 26.80 3.14
N PHE A 130 5.85 26.22 1.93
CA PHE A 130 6.06 24.79 1.72
C PHE A 130 7.52 24.38 1.97
N LEU A 131 8.47 25.15 1.43
CA LEU A 131 9.91 24.93 1.62
C LEU A 131 10.30 25.05 3.09
N CYS A 132 9.83 26.08 3.81
CA CYS A 132 10.06 26.22 5.24
C CYS A 132 9.57 24.98 6.00
N GLY A 133 8.34 24.52 5.73
CA GLY A 133 7.79 23.32 6.36
C GLY A 133 8.56 22.05 5.98
N GLY A 134 8.99 21.93 4.72
CA GLY A 134 9.82 20.84 4.22
C GLY A 134 11.19 20.78 4.91
N VAL A 135 11.89 21.92 5.05
CA VAL A 135 13.17 22.02 5.77
C VAL A 135 13.00 21.65 7.24
N LEU A 136 11.92 22.11 7.89
CA LEU A 136 11.63 21.71 9.28
C LEU A 136 11.36 20.20 9.39
N ALA A 137 10.65 19.61 8.42
CA ALA A 137 10.40 18.17 8.37
C ALA A 137 11.70 17.36 8.19
N LEU A 138 12.62 17.81 7.33
CA LEU A 138 13.93 17.17 7.13
C LEU A 138 14.78 17.15 8.41
N ARG A 139 14.59 18.11 9.32
CA ARG A 139 15.29 18.19 10.62
C ARG A 139 14.73 17.22 11.67
N CYS A 140 13.56 16.63 11.47
CA CYS A 140 12.99 15.66 12.40
C CYS A 140 13.89 14.41 12.51
N ARG A 141 14.02 13.90 13.74
CA ARG A 141 14.79 12.69 14.06
C ARG A 141 13.97 11.42 13.94
N LEU A 142 12.65 11.51 14.07
CA LEU A 142 11.72 10.39 13.97
C LEU A 142 10.90 10.53 12.68
N ALA A 143 10.67 9.40 12.00
CA ALA A 143 9.88 9.36 10.77
C ALA A 143 8.42 9.79 11.02
N SER A 144 7.86 9.43 12.18
CA SER A 144 6.50 9.81 12.60
C SER A 144 6.33 11.32 12.75
N ASP A 145 7.31 12.00 13.34
CA ASP A 145 7.29 13.46 13.51
C ASP A 145 7.45 14.17 12.17
N MET A 146 8.36 13.67 11.33
CA MET A 146 8.55 14.18 9.97
C MET A 146 7.25 14.07 9.17
N GLN A 147 6.60 12.90 9.18
CA GLN A 147 5.30 12.71 8.52
C GLN A 147 4.24 13.64 9.07
N ARG A 148 4.13 13.77 10.40
CA ARG A 148 3.15 14.65 11.04
C ARG A 148 3.35 16.09 10.58
N LEU A 149 4.59 16.56 10.54
CA LEU A 149 4.91 17.90 10.09
C LEU A 149 4.65 18.08 8.59
N MET A 150 5.06 17.11 7.75
CA MET A 150 4.77 17.11 6.32
C MET A 150 3.27 17.26 6.04
N TRP A 151 2.41 16.49 6.72
CA TRP A 151 0.96 16.58 6.51
C TRP A 151 0.40 17.94 6.97
N LYS A 152 0.94 18.54 8.03
CA LYS A 152 0.55 19.91 8.44
C LYS A 152 0.99 20.95 7.40
N THR A 153 2.23 20.87 6.95
CA THR A 153 2.78 21.73 5.89
C THR A 153 1.96 21.60 4.60
N LEU A 154 1.62 20.37 4.20
CA LEU A 154 0.79 20.10 3.04
C LEU A 154 -0.62 20.71 3.20
N ALA A 155 -1.24 20.60 4.37
CA ALA A 155 -2.55 21.21 4.62
C ALA A 155 -2.51 22.73 4.52
N VAL A 156 -1.50 23.38 5.12
CA VAL A 156 -1.31 24.84 5.05
C VAL A 156 -1.04 25.28 3.61
N TRP A 157 -0.16 24.57 2.91
CA TRP A 157 0.17 24.84 1.51
C TRP A 157 -1.06 24.72 0.60
N MET A 158 -1.89 23.67 0.78
CA MET A 158 -3.13 23.51 0.02
C MET A 158 -4.18 24.58 0.35
N ALA A 159 -4.31 24.97 1.61
CA ALA A 159 -5.22 26.05 2.01
C ALA A 159 -4.80 27.37 1.37
N PHE A 160 -3.50 27.68 1.36
CA PHE A 160 -2.97 28.86 0.70
C PHE A 160 -3.08 28.77 -0.83
N GLY A 161 -2.94 27.57 -1.41
CA GLY A 161 -3.21 27.30 -2.82
C GLY A 161 -4.67 27.62 -3.19
N CYS A 162 -5.63 27.18 -2.38
CA CYS A 162 -7.05 27.47 -2.59
C CYS A 162 -7.32 28.97 -2.52
N LEU A 163 -6.74 29.65 -1.52
CA LEU A 163 -6.84 31.11 -1.38
C LEU A 163 -6.23 31.83 -2.60
N THR A 164 -5.08 31.37 -3.08
CA THR A 164 -4.40 31.91 -4.26
C THR A 164 -5.29 31.77 -5.50
N CYS A 165 -5.88 30.59 -5.72
CA CYS A 165 -6.82 30.36 -6.81
C CYS A 165 -8.03 31.30 -6.72
N LEU A 166 -8.61 31.50 -5.53
CA LEU A 166 -9.73 32.41 -5.31
C LEU A 166 -9.37 33.87 -5.61
N VAL A 167 -8.25 34.35 -5.06
CA VAL A 167 -7.77 35.73 -5.26
C VAL A 167 -7.45 35.99 -6.73
N LEU A 168 -6.77 35.08 -7.40
CA LEU A 168 -6.46 35.21 -8.83
C LEU A 168 -7.71 35.16 -9.71
N THR A 169 -8.67 34.31 -9.36
CA THR A 169 -9.96 34.24 -10.06
C THR A 169 -10.73 35.56 -9.92
N ALA A 170 -10.80 36.11 -8.70
CA ALA A 170 -11.46 37.38 -8.43
C ALA A 170 -10.75 38.57 -9.12
N ALA A 171 -9.42 38.61 -9.06
CA ALA A 171 -8.62 39.64 -9.72
C ALA A 171 -8.81 39.62 -11.26
N ASN A 172 -8.79 38.43 -11.86
CA ASN A 172 -9.06 38.27 -13.29
C ASN A 172 -10.50 38.63 -13.66
N ALA A 173 -11.50 38.27 -12.84
CA ALA A 173 -12.90 38.63 -13.06
C ALA A 173 -13.10 40.15 -13.01
N SER A 174 -12.52 40.79 -12.00
CA SER A 174 -12.52 42.26 -11.85
C SER A 174 -11.85 42.93 -13.05
N TYR A 175 -10.70 42.40 -13.49
CA TYR A 175 -9.96 42.94 -14.62
C TYR A 175 -10.70 42.80 -15.97
N CYS A 176 -11.24 41.62 -16.29
CA CYS A 176 -11.97 41.42 -17.56
C CYS A 176 -13.40 42.02 -17.50
N GLY A 177 -13.87 42.53 -16.35
CA GLY A 177 -15.23 43.05 -16.16
C GLY A 177 -16.34 42.01 -16.27
N ARG A 178 -16.00 40.72 -16.42
CA ARG A 178 -16.92 39.60 -16.55
C ARG A 178 -16.29 38.31 -16.06
N PHE A 179 -17.12 37.42 -15.54
CA PHE A 179 -16.72 36.05 -15.24
C PHE A 179 -16.78 35.24 -16.54
N GLY A 180 -15.62 35.01 -17.14
CA GLY A 180 -15.47 34.24 -18.36
C GLY A 180 -14.81 32.88 -18.12
N GLU A 181 -14.42 32.25 -19.21
CA GLU A 181 -13.86 30.91 -19.17
C GLU A 181 -12.39 30.88 -18.66
N GLY A 182 -11.65 32.00 -18.74
CA GLY A 182 -10.31 32.15 -18.13
C GLY A 182 -10.32 32.04 -16.60
N GLN A 183 -11.43 32.46 -15.97
CA GLN A 183 -11.67 32.31 -14.53
C GLN A 183 -11.95 30.85 -14.17
N LEU A 184 -12.68 30.12 -15.03
CA LEU A 184 -12.92 28.68 -14.83
C LEU A 184 -11.62 27.88 -14.85
N TYR A 185 -10.65 28.26 -15.68
CA TYR A 185 -9.33 27.62 -15.69
C TYR A 185 -8.66 27.69 -14.30
N GLN A 186 -8.64 28.86 -13.66
CA GLN A 186 -8.03 29.01 -12.33
C GLN A 186 -8.80 28.25 -11.25
N ALA A 187 -10.13 28.31 -11.30
CA ALA A 187 -11.00 27.58 -10.38
C ALA A 187 -10.87 26.05 -10.53
N ALA A 188 -10.58 25.55 -11.73
CA ALA A 188 -10.45 24.12 -12.01
C ALA A 188 -9.32 23.43 -11.24
N TRP A 189 -8.32 24.17 -10.72
CA TRP A 189 -7.26 23.61 -9.86
C TRP A 189 -7.71 23.38 -8.42
N MET A 190 -8.75 24.07 -7.95
CA MET A 190 -9.19 24.02 -6.55
C MET A 190 -9.69 22.65 -6.08
N PRO A 191 -10.48 21.87 -6.84
CA PRO A 191 -11.02 20.60 -6.36
C PRO A 191 -9.92 19.63 -5.90
N ALA A 192 -8.84 19.50 -6.68
CA ALA A 192 -7.74 18.62 -6.35
C ALA A 192 -6.99 19.08 -5.09
N GLN A 193 -6.78 20.40 -4.91
CA GLN A 193 -6.21 20.97 -3.68
C GLN A 193 -7.09 20.68 -2.45
N VAL A 194 -8.41 20.86 -2.58
CA VAL A 194 -9.37 20.57 -1.50
C VAL A 194 -9.33 19.09 -1.11
N VAL A 195 -9.26 18.18 -2.09
CA VAL A 195 -9.13 16.74 -1.80
C VAL A 195 -7.86 16.44 -1.01
N VAL A 196 -6.71 16.98 -1.40
CA VAL A 196 -5.45 16.77 -0.68
C VAL A 196 -5.47 17.44 0.70
N MET A 197 -6.05 18.63 0.82
CA MET A 197 -6.24 19.31 2.11
C MET A 197 -7.09 18.46 3.07
N LEU A 198 -8.22 17.93 2.60
CA LEU A 198 -9.09 17.07 3.41
C LEU A 198 -8.38 15.78 3.82
N ALA A 199 -7.60 15.18 2.91
CA ALA A 199 -6.76 14.03 3.22
C ALA A 199 -5.71 14.35 4.30
N ALA A 200 -5.05 15.50 4.20
CA ALA A 200 -4.05 15.96 5.16
C ALA A 200 -4.67 16.24 6.55
N LEU A 201 -5.83 16.90 6.60
CA LEU A 201 -6.52 17.26 7.83
C LEU A 201 -7.18 16.06 8.53
N ARG A 202 -7.47 14.95 7.83
CA ARG A 202 -8.16 13.78 8.40
C ARG A 202 -7.19 12.63 8.72
N PRO A 203 -6.56 12.57 9.91
CA PRO A 203 -5.67 11.47 10.30
C PRO A 203 -6.37 10.11 10.20
N GLY A 204 -7.62 9.97 10.64
CA GLY A 204 -8.34 8.68 10.58
C GLY A 204 -8.56 8.14 9.16
N TRP A 205 -8.60 9.01 8.14
CA TRP A 205 -8.64 8.55 6.75
C TRP A 205 -7.27 8.02 6.31
N ARG A 206 -6.20 8.76 6.60
CA ARG A 206 -4.80 8.35 6.33
C ARG A 206 -4.47 7.00 6.95
N HIS A 207 -4.80 6.80 8.22
CA HIS A 207 -4.58 5.53 8.91
C HIS A 207 -5.33 4.37 8.25
N ARG A 208 -6.57 4.58 7.79
CA ARG A 208 -7.34 3.55 7.07
C ARG A 208 -6.73 3.21 5.72
N VAL A 209 -6.26 4.21 4.96
CA VAL A 209 -5.57 3.99 3.68
C VAL A 209 -4.25 3.25 3.92
N HIS A 210 -3.44 3.68 4.89
CA HIS A 210 -2.21 3.01 5.28
C HIS A 210 -2.46 1.57 5.71
N ALA A 211 -3.46 1.31 6.56
CA ALA A 211 -3.80 -0.04 7.00
C ALA A 211 -4.25 -0.94 5.84
N LYS A 212 -5.03 -0.42 4.89
CA LYS A 212 -5.43 -1.16 3.69
C LYS A 212 -4.23 -1.47 2.80
N LEU A 213 -3.36 -0.49 2.55
CA LEU A 213 -2.13 -0.67 1.78
C LEU A 213 -1.22 -1.70 2.45
N ASN A 214 -0.94 -1.54 3.74
CA ASN A 214 -0.15 -2.49 4.52
C ASN A 214 -0.73 -3.90 4.47
N LYS A 215 -2.05 -4.06 4.62
CA LYS A 215 -2.70 -5.37 4.50
C LYS A 215 -2.51 -5.99 3.11
N ILE A 216 -2.63 -5.21 2.04
CA ILE A 216 -2.39 -5.69 0.67
C ILE A 216 -0.93 -6.14 0.51
N PHE A 217 0.02 -5.40 1.09
CA PHE A 217 1.43 -5.73 1.02
C PHE A 217 1.83 -6.91 1.92
N GLU A 218 1.31 -7.00 3.14
CA GLU A 218 1.54 -8.10 4.08
C GLU A 218 1.05 -9.43 3.52
N VAL A 219 -0.15 -9.45 2.92
CA VAL A 219 -0.68 -10.68 2.29
C VAL A 219 0.24 -11.16 1.17
N ARG A 220 0.79 -10.24 0.36
CA ARG A 220 1.76 -10.59 -0.70
C ARG A 220 3.14 -10.94 -0.12
N SER A 221 3.54 -10.30 0.98
CA SER A 221 4.79 -10.54 1.69
C SER A 221 4.83 -11.93 2.29
N ASN A 222 3.81 -12.32 3.06
CA ASN A 222 3.78 -13.60 3.77
C ASN A 222 3.88 -14.77 2.80
N LYS A 223 3.21 -14.70 1.65
CA LYS A 223 3.36 -15.69 0.56
C LYS A 223 4.79 -15.79 0.05
N ARG A 224 5.43 -14.65 -0.22
CA ARG A 224 6.80 -14.59 -0.75
C ARG A 224 7.85 -14.95 0.30
N ALA A 225 7.65 -14.57 1.55
CA ALA A 225 8.53 -14.92 2.66
C ALA A 225 8.45 -16.41 2.96
N ALA A 226 7.24 -16.98 3.03
CA ALA A 226 7.03 -18.42 3.14
C ALA A 226 7.68 -19.18 1.97
N ALA A 227 7.44 -18.74 0.74
CA ALA A 227 8.05 -19.34 -0.44
C ALA A 227 9.58 -19.18 -0.47
N GLY A 228 10.10 -18.07 0.07
CA GLY A 228 11.54 -17.84 0.22
C GLY A 228 12.19 -18.76 1.27
N ILE A 229 11.55 -18.95 2.43
CA ILE A 229 12.00 -19.90 3.45
C ILE A 229 12.00 -21.32 2.87
N ALA A 230 10.91 -21.70 2.23
CA ALA A 230 10.79 -22.97 1.54
C ALA A 230 11.84 -23.17 0.43
N GLY A 231 12.13 -22.11 -0.34
CA GLY A 231 13.17 -22.14 -1.35
C GLY A 231 14.58 -22.30 -0.77
N LEU A 232 14.85 -21.72 0.40
CA LEU A 232 16.11 -21.92 1.14
C LEU A 232 16.24 -23.34 1.69
N VAL A 233 15.14 -23.94 2.13
CA VAL A 233 15.13 -25.33 2.62
C VAL A 233 15.34 -26.33 1.48
N GLY A 234 14.80 -26.03 0.29
CA GLY A 234 14.80 -26.95 -0.86
C GLY A 234 15.75 -26.60 -2.01
N SER A 235 16.62 -25.60 -1.89
CA SER A 235 17.45 -25.05 -2.99
C SER A 235 16.65 -24.75 -4.28
N THR A 236 15.37 -24.40 -4.12
CA THR A 236 14.42 -24.21 -5.22
C THR A 236 14.00 -22.73 -5.28
N PRO A 237 13.88 -22.09 -6.45
CA PRO A 237 13.41 -20.72 -6.54
C PRO A 237 12.03 -20.53 -5.89
N ALA A 238 11.84 -19.43 -5.16
CA ALA A 238 10.59 -19.17 -4.43
C ALA A 238 9.34 -19.15 -5.34
N SER A 239 9.48 -18.75 -6.61
CA SER A 239 8.39 -18.79 -7.58
C SER A 239 7.94 -20.22 -7.91
N GLU A 240 8.88 -21.15 -8.04
CA GLU A 240 8.60 -22.56 -8.32
C GLU A 240 7.96 -23.23 -7.11
N VAL A 241 8.50 -22.98 -5.91
CA VAL A 241 7.90 -23.44 -4.65
C VAL A 241 6.46 -22.93 -4.51
N LEU A 242 6.20 -21.66 -4.82
CA LEU A 242 4.83 -21.12 -4.73
C LEU A 242 3.88 -21.78 -5.74
N ALA A 243 4.36 -22.07 -6.95
CA ALA A 243 3.59 -22.77 -7.97
C ALA A 243 3.30 -24.23 -7.55
N GLU A 244 4.32 -24.93 -7.05
CA GLU A 244 4.21 -26.29 -6.53
C GLU A 244 3.25 -26.34 -5.33
N ALA A 245 3.43 -25.45 -4.36
CA ALA A 245 2.55 -25.35 -3.20
C ALA A 245 1.10 -25.05 -3.60
N THR A 246 0.88 -24.16 -4.57
CA THR A 246 -0.49 -23.88 -5.04
C THR A 246 -1.16 -25.10 -5.67
N LYS A 247 -0.39 -25.93 -6.39
CA LYS A 247 -0.88 -27.18 -6.98
C LYS A 247 -1.13 -28.27 -5.93
N ARG A 248 -0.28 -28.33 -4.91
CA ARG A 248 -0.29 -29.39 -3.88
C ARG A 248 -1.12 -29.04 -2.63
N PHE A 249 -1.59 -27.80 -2.49
CA PHE A 249 -2.36 -27.41 -1.30
C PHE A 249 -3.72 -28.11 -1.26
N ARG A 250 -3.95 -28.87 -0.18
CA ARG A 250 -5.20 -29.60 0.07
C ARG A 250 -5.81 -29.17 1.41
N SER A 251 -7.09 -29.46 1.59
CA SER A 251 -7.77 -29.37 2.88
C SER A 251 -8.83 -30.45 2.99
N ILE A 252 -9.18 -30.82 4.21
CA ILE A 252 -10.24 -31.78 4.52
C ILE A 252 -11.33 -31.07 5.34
N PRO A 253 -12.62 -31.22 4.99
CA PRO A 253 -13.74 -30.88 5.88
C PRO A 253 -13.67 -31.73 7.15
N LEU A 254 -13.81 -31.14 8.34
CA LEU A 254 -13.59 -31.89 9.59
C LEU A 254 -14.64 -32.98 9.88
N ASP A 255 -15.79 -32.93 9.21
CA ASP A 255 -16.84 -33.96 9.27
C ASP A 255 -16.47 -35.23 8.50
N GLN A 256 -15.44 -35.19 7.66
CA GLN A 256 -14.90 -36.34 6.93
C GLN A 256 -13.70 -36.99 7.65
N LEU A 257 -13.27 -36.43 8.77
CA LEU A 257 -12.26 -37.02 9.63
C LEU A 257 -12.96 -37.87 10.69
N ASP A 258 -12.46 -39.08 10.93
CA ASP A 258 -12.93 -39.96 12.00
C ASP A 258 -11.91 -40.05 13.13
N CYS A 259 -12.33 -40.53 14.30
CA CYS A 259 -11.44 -40.74 15.44
C CYS A 259 -10.27 -41.67 15.09
N ASP A 260 -10.53 -42.70 14.28
CA ASP A 260 -9.51 -43.68 13.87
C ASP A 260 -8.40 -43.04 13.02
N ASP A 261 -8.74 -42.07 12.16
CA ASP A 261 -7.77 -41.32 11.35
C ASP A 261 -6.76 -40.54 12.23
N VAL A 262 -7.20 -40.12 13.43
CA VAL A 262 -6.36 -39.41 14.40
C VAL A 262 -5.56 -40.38 15.27
N THR A 263 -6.04 -41.61 15.46
CA THR A 263 -5.53 -42.59 16.42
C THR A 263 -4.21 -43.23 15.99
N ASP A 264 -4.07 -43.57 14.72
CA ASP A 264 -2.88 -44.27 14.26
C ASP A 264 -1.65 -43.34 14.18
N ASN A 265 -0.51 -43.74 14.76
CA ASN A 265 0.72 -42.96 14.65
C ASN A 265 1.59 -43.38 13.46
N GLU A 266 1.06 -44.24 12.59
CA GLU A 266 1.71 -44.64 11.34
C GLU A 266 1.19 -43.84 10.14
N PRO A 267 2.03 -43.59 9.12
CA PRO A 267 1.59 -42.96 7.89
C PRO A 267 0.62 -43.87 7.13
N ASP A 268 -0.60 -43.39 6.89
CA ASP A 268 -1.57 -44.06 6.01
C ASP A 268 -1.75 -43.26 4.71
N PRO A 269 -1.20 -43.72 3.56
CA PRO A 269 -1.40 -43.09 2.26
C PRO A 269 -2.87 -43.00 1.84
N GLY A 270 -3.74 -43.87 2.35
CA GLY A 270 -5.18 -43.86 2.08
C GLY A 270 -5.86 -42.58 2.55
N LEU A 271 -5.40 -41.99 3.66
CA LEU A 271 -5.94 -40.74 4.21
C LEU A 271 -5.75 -39.54 3.27
N PHE A 272 -4.74 -39.58 2.38
CA PHE A 272 -4.53 -38.52 1.41
C PHE A 272 -5.70 -38.36 0.44
N SER A 273 -6.39 -39.47 0.13
CA SER A 273 -7.56 -39.47 -0.75
C SER A 273 -8.78 -38.77 -0.16
N LYS A 274 -8.87 -38.67 1.18
CA LYS A 274 -9.95 -37.96 1.89
C LYS A 274 -9.82 -36.44 1.76
N SER A 275 -8.63 -35.90 1.55
CA SER A 275 -8.45 -34.45 1.37
C SER A 275 -8.76 -34.00 -0.05
N LEU A 276 -9.13 -32.73 -0.22
CA LEU A 276 -9.49 -32.14 -1.51
C LEU A 276 -8.52 -31.02 -1.90
N PRO A 277 -8.15 -30.89 -3.18
CA PRO A 277 -7.43 -29.71 -3.68
C PRO A 277 -8.14 -28.43 -3.25
N THR A 278 -7.37 -27.49 -2.70
CA THR A 278 -7.93 -26.29 -2.08
C THR A 278 -7.13 -25.07 -2.51
N GLN A 279 -7.80 -23.94 -2.72
CA GLN A 279 -7.10 -22.69 -2.98
C GLN A 279 -6.50 -22.13 -1.68
N LEU A 280 -5.30 -21.56 -1.76
CA LEU A 280 -4.71 -20.82 -0.65
C LEU A 280 -5.69 -19.76 -0.12
N HIS A 281 -5.78 -19.62 1.20
CA HIS A 281 -6.71 -18.82 2.00
C HIS A 281 -8.19 -19.25 1.99
N ARG A 282 -8.52 -20.38 1.36
CA ARG A 282 -9.82 -21.04 1.53
C ARG A 282 -9.82 -22.08 2.65
N CYS A 283 -8.64 -22.52 3.09
CA CYS A 283 -8.48 -23.35 4.28
C CYS A 283 -8.67 -22.51 5.55
N ASP A 284 -9.56 -22.93 6.44
CA ASP A 284 -9.91 -22.17 7.63
C ASP A 284 -8.88 -22.28 8.75
N ALA A 285 -8.16 -23.40 8.84
CA ALA A 285 -7.10 -23.58 9.82
C ALA A 285 -6.02 -24.56 9.36
N PHE A 286 -4.79 -24.26 9.75
CA PHE A 286 -3.69 -25.21 9.78
C PHE A 286 -3.68 -25.87 11.17
N VAL A 287 -3.86 -27.19 11.23
CA VAL A 287 -3.85 -27.92 12.50
C VAL A 287 -2.45 -28.44 12.77
N SER A 288 -1.80 -27.88 13.78
CA SER A 288 -0.49 -28.33 14.26
C SER A 288 -0.68 -29.20 15.49
N HIS A 289 -0.05 -30.38 15.51
CA HIS A 289 -0.14 -31.32 16.63
C HIS A 289 1.10 -32.23 16.67
N SER A 290 1.33 -32.90 17.80
CA SER A 290 2.30 -34.00 17.86
C SER A 290 1.61 -35.33 17.62
N TRP A 291 2.22 -36.16 16.77
CA TRP A 291 1.75 -37.53 16.55
C TRP A 291 1.77 -38.33 17.85
N ARG A 292 2.76 -38.11 18.72
CA ARG A 292 2.95 -38.90 19.96
C ARG A 292 1.97 -38.57 21.09
N ASP A 293 1.20 -37.47 20.97
CA ASP A 293 0.21 -37.12 21.99
C ASP A 293 -1.00 -38.07 21.94
N SER A 294 -1.69 -38.17 23.08
CA SER A 294 -2.90 -38.97 23.27
C SER A 294 -3.93 -38.69 22.17
N ALA A 295 -4.24 -39.69 21.35
CA ALA A 295 -5.18 -39.52 20.25
C ALA A 295 -6.61 -39.20 20.71
N PRO A 296 -7.18 -39.84 21.75
CA PRO A 296 -8.49 -39.48 22.26
C PRO A 296 -8.57 -38.02 22.71
N GLU A 297 -7.52 -37.50 23.36
CA GLU A 297 -7.45 -36.09 23.80
C GLU A 297 -7.33 -35.13 22.61
N LYS A 298 -6.49 -35.46 21.62
CA LYS A 298 -6.38 -34.68 20.38
C LYS A 298 -7.73 -34.61 19.64
N TRP A 299 -8.41 -35.75 19.52
CA TRP A 299 -9.71 -35.83 18.87
C TRP A 299 -10.76 -35.01 19.62
N ALA A 300 -10.85 -35.16 20.95
CA ALA A 300 -11.76 -34.38 21.77
C ALA A 300 -11.52 -32.86 21.63
N ALA A 301 -10.27 -32.42 21.68
CA ALA A 301 -9.91 -31.01 21.50
C ALA A 301 -10.25 -30.50 20.10
N LEU A 302 -10.00 -31.31 19.07
CA LEU A 302 -10.33 -30.98 17.69
C LEU A 302 -11.84 -30.84 17.45
N GLN A 303 -12.63 -31.76 18.02
CA GLN A 303 -14.10 -31.72 17.96
C GLN A 303 -14.70 -30.57 18.78
N HIS A 304 -14.09 -30.22 19.91
CA HIS A 304 -14.49 -29.04 20.67
C HIS A 304 -14.32 -27.76 19.84
N TRP A 305 -13.15 -27.57 19.23
CA TRP A 305 -12.89 -26.45 18.33
C TRP A 305 -13.82 -26.44 17.10
N ARG A 306 -14.14 -27.61 16.56
CA ARG A 306 -15.12 -27.77 15.47
C ARG A 306 -16.47 -27.18 15.88
N GLY A 307 -16.98 -27.57 17.05
CA GLY A 307 -18.24 -27.09 17.59
C GLY A 307 -18.29 -25.56 17.75
N GLU A 308 -17.23 -24.98 18.32
CA GLU A 308 -17.09 -23.52 18.43
C GLU A 308 -17.05 -22.83 17.05
N PHE A 309 -16.34 -23.40 16.08
CA PHE A 309 -16.30 -22.83 14.75
C PHE A 309 -17.67 -22.86 14.08
N MET A 310 -18.40 -23.97 14.20
CA MET A 310 -19.72 -24.14 13.63
C MET A 310 -20.73 -23.19 14.26
N SER A 311 -20.69 -22.96 15.58
CA SER A 311 -21.58 -22.02 16.25
C SER A 311 -21.37 -20.57 15.78
N ILE A 312 -20.13 -20.20 15.46
CA ILE A 312 -19.78 -18.85 14.99
C ILE A 312 -20.01 -18.68 13.47
N ARG A 313 -19.75 -19.72 12.67
CA ARG A 313 -19.70 -19.61 11.20
C ARG A 313 -20.84 -20.29 10.47
N GLY A 314 -21.62 -21.13 11.14
CA GLY A 314 -22.75 -21.85 10.55
C GLY A 314 -22.38 -22.87 9.46
N ARG A 315 -21.13 -23.35 9.44
CA ARG A 315 -20.65 -24.37 8.49
C ARG A 315 -19.47 -25.16 9.04
N GLU A 316 -19.21 -26.30 8.42
CA GLU A 316 -18.05 -27.15 8.72
C GLU A 316 -16.70 -26.42 8.45
N PRO A 317 -15.71 -26.49 9.36
CA PRO A 317 -14.37 -26.00 9.09
C PRO A 317 -13.63 -26.87 8.07
N ARG A 318 -12.94 -26.21 7.14
CA ARG A 318 -11.95 -26.87 6.27
C ARG A 318 -10.57 -26.71 6.89
N VAL A 319 -9.85 -27.80 7.10
CA VAL A 319 -8.54 -27.77 7.73
C VAL A 319 -7.45 -28.37 6.87
N TRP A 320 -6.24 -27.88 7.05
CA TRP A 320 -5.03 -28.57 6.65
C TRP A 320 -4.60 -29.41 7.84
N PHE A 321 -4.64 -30.73 7.68
CA PHE A 321 -4.25 -31.72 8.68
C PHE A 321 -3.22 -32.64 8.03
N ASP A 322 -2.01 -32.69 8.58
CA ASP A 322 -0.84 -33.29 7.93
C ASP A 322 -1.07 -34.73 7.47
N LYS A 323 -1.68 -35.60 8.29
CA LYS A 323 -2.01 -36.98 7.92
C LYS A 323 -2.83 -37.10 6.63
N CYS A 324 -3.77 -36.17 6.40
CA CYS A 324 -4.64 -36.21 5.22
C CYS A 324 -4.13 -35.32 4.08
N CYS A 325 -3.35 -34.29 4.38
CA CYS A 325 -2.97 -33.25 3.42
C CYS A 325 -1.53 -33.38 2.91
N VAL A 326 -0.71 -34.21 3.54
CA VAL A 326 0.63 -34.59 3.06
C VAL A 326 0.53 -35.90 2.29
N ASP A 327 1.05 -35.89 1.07
CA ASP A 327 1.22 -37.07 0.26
C ASP A 327 2.38 -37.90 0.84
N GLN A 328 2.03 -38.96 1.58
CA GLN A 328 3.01 -39.83 2.22
C GLN A 328 3.92 -40.56 1.21
N THR A 329 3.54 -40.61 -0.07
CA THR A 329 4.39 -41.17 -1.14
C THR A 329 5.42 -40.17 -1.65
N ASN A 330 5.25 -38.88 -1.36
CA ASN A 330 6.13 -37.80 -1.78
C ASN A 330 6.25 -36.70 -0.71
N ILE A 331 6.62 -37.10 0.49
CA ILE A 331 6.70 -36.23 1.67
C ILE A 331 7.63 -35.03 1.42
N GLN A 332 8.74 -35.22 0.71
CA GLN A 332 9.72 -34.16 0.45
C GLN A 332 9.14 -32.99 -0.37
N ALA A 333 8.26 -33.27 -1.33
CA ALA A 333 7.60 -32.20 -2.08
C ALA A 333 6.68 -31.36 -1.19
N ASP A 334 5.92 -31.99 -0.30
CA ASP A 334 5.00 -31.30 0.60
C ASP A 334 5.71 -30.59 1.74
N LEU A 335 6.77 -31.17 2.31
CA LEU A 335 7.57 -30.53 3.36
C LEU A 335 8.24 -29.25 2.85
N ARG A 336 8.73 -29.23 1.60
CA ARG A 336 9.23 -28.00 0.97
C ARG A 336 8.13 -26.94 0.89
N CYS A 337 6.88 -27.33 0.64
CA CYS A 337 5.76 -26.41 0.52
C CYS A 337 5.13 -25.98 1.86
N LEU A 338 5.52 -26.62 2.97
CA LEU A 338 4.88 -26.45 4.28
C LEU A 338 4.78 -24.99 4.76
N PRO A 339 5.83 -24.14 4.63
CA PRO A 339 5.70 -22.72 5.00
C PRO A 339 4.59 -22.01 4.21
N VAL A 340 4.43 -22.37 2.93
CA VAL A 340 3.39 -21.79 2.07
C VAL A 340 2.02 -22.32 2.47
N PHE A 341 1.88 -23.61 2.77
CA PHE A 341 0.64 -24.22 3.25
C PHE A 341 0.14 -23.57 4.54
N LEU A 342 1.05 -23.35 5.50
CA LEU A 342 0.76 -22.63 6.74
C LEU A 342 0.27 -21.21 6.45
N SER A 343 1.00 -20.45 5.63
CA SER A 343 0.60 -19.08 5.23
C SER A 343 -0.71 -19.05 4.42
N GLY A 344 -1.06 -20.17 3.80
CA GLY A 344 -2.28 -20.40 3.03
C GLY A 344 -3.50 -20.67 3.91
N CYS A 345 -3.35 -20.90 5.20
CA CYS A 345 -4.47 -21.08 6.11
C CYS A 345 -4.90 -19.75 6.75
N ARG A 346 -6.16 -19.62 7.15
CA ARG A 346 -6.67 -18.39 7.79
C ARG A 346 -6.27 -18.23 9.24
N ARG A 347 -6.01 -19.34 9.94
CA ARG A 347 -5.51 -19.38 11.31
C ARG A 347 -4.68 -20.65 11.52
N MET A 348 -3.99 -20.71 12.66
CA MET A 348 -3.32 -21.91 13.13
C MET A 348 -4.04 -22.40 14.38
N VAL A 349 -4.33 -23.69 14.44
CA VAL A 349 -4.91 -24.37 15.60
C VAL A 349 -3.83 -25.30 16.13
N VAL A 350 -3.48 -25.14 17.39
CA VAL A 350 -2.42 -25.93 18.03
C VAL A 350 -3.06 -26.88 19.02
N LEU A 351 -2.97 -28.18 18.75
CA LEU A 351 -3.35 -29.23 19.70
C LEU A 351 -2.12 -29.54 20.55
N CYS A 352 -1.94 -28.77 21.62
CA CYS A 352 -0.74 -28.77 22.45
C CYS A 352 -0.82 -29.85 23.55
N GLY A 353 -0.50 -31.10 23.21
CA GLY A 353 -0.33 -32.16 24.20
C GLY A 353 1.08 -32.17 24.83
N VAL A 354 1.33 -33.16 25.68
CA VAL A 354 2.55 -33.26 26.52
C VAL A 354 3.86 -33.33 25.72
N THR A 355 3.82 -33.86 24.49
CA THR A 355 4.99 -33.99 23.62
C THR A 355 5.10 -32.90 22.56
N TYR A 356 4.14 -31.97 22.46
CA TYR A 356 4.12 -30.97 21.39
C TYR A 356 5.41 -30.13 21.35
N LEU A 357 5.82 -29.55 22.48
CA LEU A 357 7.00 -28.68 22.56
C LEU A 357 8.34 -29.42 22.50
N THR A 358 8.34 -30.76 22.57
CA THR A 358 9.57 -31.56 22.47
C THR A 358 9.89 -31.97 21.03
N ARG A 359 8.98 -31.71 20.08
CA ARG A 359 9.09 -32.09 18.68
C ARG A 359 9.54 -30.90 17.84
N LEU A 360 10.67 -31.05 17.15
CA LEU A 360 11.23 -30.01 16.28
C LEU A 360 10.22 -29.48 15.25
N TRP A 361 9.36 -30.34 14.71
CA TRP A 361 8.37 -29.98 13.69
C TRP A 361 7.18 -29.16 14.23
N CYS A 362 7.03 -29.09 15.55
CA CYS A 362 5.93 -28.40 16.22
C CYS A 362 6.32 -27.01 16.77
N VAL A 363 7.62 -26.68 16.79
CA VAL A 363 8.20 -25.48 17.42
C VAL A 363 8.63 -24.42 16.41
#